data_AF-A0A9E2UJ21-F1
#
_entry.id   AF-A0A9E2UJ21-F1
#
_cell.length_a   1.000
_cell.length_b   1.000
_cell.length_c   1.000
_cell.angle_alpha   90.00
_cell.angle_beta   90.00
_cell.angle_gamma   90.00
#
_symmetry.space_group_name_H-M   'P 1'
#
loop_
_entity.id
_entity.type
_entity.pdbx_description
1 polymer ?
#
loop_
_entity_poly.entity_id
_entity_poly.type
_entity_poly.pdbx_seq_one_letter_code
_entity_poly.pdbx_strand_id
1 'polypeptide(L)'
;MVQRLIGGIGATSAIVIATLVTAQAETPSGVPITIGFSMPLTGGLAVNGTSGLLAMQIWAEDTNKKGGLLGRPVKLVYYDDQTNPSLVPGI
;
A
#
# COMPACT_ATOMS: atom_id res chain seq x y z
N MET A 1 26.85 -59.48 -32.71
CA MET A 1 27.37 -59.85 -31.38
C MET A 1 28.39 -58.78 -30.97
N VAL A 2 27.95 -57.89 -30.08
CA VAL A 2 28.71 -57.02 -29.15
C VAL A 2 29.69 -55.97 -29.72
N GLN A 3 29.23 -54.72 -29.82
CA GLN A 3 30.06 -53.51 -29.75
C GLN A 3 30.20 -53.09 -28.27
N ARG A 4 31.43 -52.84 -27.81
CA ARG A 4 31.79 -52.51 -26.42
C ARG A 4 31.67 -51.01 -26.16
N LEU A 5 31.27 -50.67 -24.93
CA LEU A 5 30.92 -49.35 -24.41
C LEU A 5 32.05 -48.30 -24.50
N ILE A 6 31.69 -47.06 -24.86
CA ILE A 6 32.47 -45.85 -24.59
C ILE A 6 31.82 -45.13 -23.39
N GLY A 7 32.61 -44.90 -22.36
CA GLY A 7 32.23 -44.29 -21.08
C GLY A 7 31.89 -42.80 -21.20
N GLY A 8 30.98 -42.37 -20.33
CA GLY A 8 30.34 -41.05 -20.36
C GLY A 8 31.20 -39.90 -19.84
N ILE A 9 30.96 -38.73 -20.44
CA ILE A 9 31.27 -37.42 -19.86
C ILE A 9 29.91 -36.82 -19.47
N GLY A 10 29.56 -36.93 -18.19
CA GLY A 10 28.41 -36.23 -17.62
C GLY A 10 28.75 -34.76 -17.45
N ALA A 11 28.27 -33.90 -18.35
CA ALA A 11 28.32 -32.46 -18.17
C ALA A 11 27.25 -32.06 -17.13
N THR A 12 27.63 -31.94 -15.87
CA THR A 12 26.79 -31.31 -14.84
C THR A 12 26.84 -29.79 -15.02
N SER A 13 25.93 -29.26 -15.83
CA SER A 13 25.65 -27.82 -15.85
C SER A 13 24.95 -27.44 -14.54
N ALA A 14 25.67 -26.73 -13.67
CA ALA A 14 25.10 -26.18 -12.45
C ALA A 14 24.06 -25.10 -12.79
N ILE A 15 22.79 -25.36 -12.49
CA ILE A 15 21.73 -24.36 -12.56
C ILE A 15 21.87 -23.47 -11.32
N VAL A 16 22.40 -22.26 -11.51
CA VAL A 16 22.35 -21.22 -10.47
C VAL A 16 20.91 -20.70 -10.41
N ILE A 17 20.13 -21.21 -9.45
CA ILE A 17 18.81 -20.64 -9.13
C ILE A 17 19.06 -19.36 -8.35
N ALA A 18 19.04 -18.22 -9.04
CA ALA A 18 18.98 -16.92 -8.39
C ALA A 18 17.61 -16.79 -7.71
N THR A 19 17.57 -16.94 -6.38
CA THR A 19 16.36 -16.69 -5.59
C THR A 19 16.06 -15.19 -5.62
N LEU A 20 15.07 -14.80 -6.44
CA LEU A 20 14.46 -13.48 -6.38
C LEU A 20 13.69 -13.39 -5.05
N VAL A 21 14.28 -12.73 -4.05
CA VAL A 21 13.54 -12.33 -2.84
C VAL A 21 12.63 -11.18 -3.24
N THR A 22 11.38 -11.48 -3.56
CA THR A 22 10.34 -10.44 -3.64
C THR A 22 10.00 -10.01 -2.22
N ALA A 23 10.28 -8.75 -1.89
CA ALA A 23 9.81 -8.17 -0.64
C ALA A 23 8.27 -8.12 -0.67
N GLN A 24 7.62 -9.09 -0.02
CA GLN A 24 6.18 -9.05 0.20
C GLN A 24 5.90 -7.95 1.23
N ALA A 25 4.99 -7.02 0.91
CA ALA A 25 4.50 -6.09 1.92
C ALA A 25 3.77 -6.89 3.01
N GLU A 26 4.26 -6.81 4.25
CA GLU A 26 3.57 -7.41 5.39
C GLU A 26 2.24 -6.71 5.62
N THR A 27 1.22 -7.45 6.07
CA THR A 27 -0.07 -6.84 6.42
C THR A 27 0.14 -5.91 7.63
N PRO A 28 -0.26 -4.63 7.58
CA PRO A 28 -0.05 -3.72 8.69
C PRO A 28 -0.80 -4.20 9.94
N SER A 29 -0.21 -3.99 11.12
CA SER A 29 -0.74 -4.47 12.39
C SER A 29 -0.57 -3.43 13.52
N GLY A 30 -1.19 -3.70 14.68
CA GLY A 30 -1.15 -2.80 15.83
C GLY A 30 -2.17 -1.64 15.76
N VAL A 31 -2.05 -0.68 16.68
CA VAL A 31 -2.96 0.46 16.79
C VAL A 31 -2.84 1.34 15.54
N PRO A 32 -3.93 1.72 14.85
CA PRO A 32 -3.82 2.56 13.66
C PRO A 32 -3.15 3.93 13.92
N ILE A 33 -2.45 4.45 12.91
CA ILE A 33 -2.06 5.86 12.85
C ILE A 33 -3.27 6.63 12.33
N THR A 34 -3.87 7.42 13.20
CA THR A 34 -5.06 8.20 12.88
C THR A 34 -4.66 9.57 12.35
N ILE A 35 -5.16 9.93 11.17
CA ILE A 35 -4.94 11.23 10.54
C ILE A 35 -6.29 11.95 10.50
N GLY A 36 -6.38 13.04 11.28
CA GLY A 36 -7.54 13.92 11.35
C GLY A 36 -7.41 15.09 10.38
N PHE A 37 -8.48 15.46 9.67
CA PHE A 37 -8.51 16.68 8.86
C PHE A 37 -9.93 17.24 8.64
N SER A 38 -10.01 18.53 8.32
CA SER A 38 -11.23 19.20 7.84
C SER A 38 -11.30 19.17 6.32
N MET A 39 -12.50 19.05 5.75
CA MET A 39 -12.71 19.10 4.31
C MET A 39 -14.09 19.72 4.01
N PRO A 40 -14.23 20.59 2.98
CA PRO A 40 -15.53 21.11 2.57
C PRO A 40 -16.27 20.06 1.75
N LEU A 41 -16.94 19.10 2.40
CA LEU A 41 -17.68 18.04 1.73
C LEU A 41 -19.07 18.50 1.29
N THR A 42 -19.58 19.56 1.93
CA THR A 42 -20.76 20.31 1.51
C THR A 42 -20.44 21.80 1.35
N GLY A 43 -21.43 22.59 0.91
CA GLY A 43 -21.27 24.03 0.67
C GLY A 43 -20.61 24.37 -0.68
N GLY A 44 -20.14 25.61 -0.81
CA GLY A 44 -19.68 26.17 -2.09
C GLY A 44 -18.45 25.48 -2.69
N LEU A 45 -17.66 24.77 -1.88
CA LEU A 45 -16.45 24.07 -2.32
C LEU A 45 -16.59 22.53 -2.34
N ALA A 46 -17.83 22.00 -2.23
CA ALA A 46 -18.11 20.56 -2.15
C ALA A 46 -17.46 19.73 -3.26
N VAL A 47 -17.45 20.22 -4.50
CA VAL A 47 -16.84 19.51 -5.65
C VAL A 47 -15.34 19.29 -5.44
N ASN A 48 -14.64 20.30 -4.90
CA ASN A 48 -13.22 20.20 -4.61
C ASN A 48 -12.98 19.31 -3.39
N GLY A 49 -13.77 19.47 -2.32
CA GLY A 49 -13.59 18.69 -1.10
C GLY A 49 -13.89 17.20 -1.26
N THR A 50 -14.92 16.84 -2.02
CA THR A 50 -15.23 15.43 -2.35
C THR A 50 -14.14 14.78 -3.18
N SER A 51 -13.59 15.50 -4.17
CA SER A 51 -12.45 15.02 -4.98
C SER A 51 -11.20 14.83 -4.11
N GLY A 52 -10.91 15.77 -3.21
CA GLY A 52 -9.81 15.67 -2.26
C GLY A 52 -9.97 14.51 -1.27
N LEU A 53 -11.18 14.30 -0.74
CA LEU A 53 -11.47 13.16 0.14
C LEU A 53 -11.26 11.83 -0.58
N LEU A 54 -11.73 11.71 -1.82
CA LEU A 54 -11.51 10.50 -2.63
C LEU A 54 -10.00 10.23 -2.80
N ALA A 55 -9.22 11.25 -3.13
CA ALA A 55 -7.77 11.10 -3.26
C ALA A 55 -7.11 10.62 -1.96
N MET A 56 -7.52 11.17 -0.81
CA MET A 56 -7.02 10.73 0.51
C MET A 56 -7.40 9.28 0.81
N GLN A 57 -8.64 8.87 0.50
CA GLN A 57 -9.10 7.50 0.70
C GLN A 57 -8.32 6.50 -0.15
N ILE A 58 -8.10 6.80 -1.44
CA ILE A 58 -7.27 5.99 -2.34
C ILE A 58 -5.85 5.87 -1.78
N TRP A 59 -5.26 6.99 -1.35
CA TRP A 59 -3.92 6.98 -0.75
C TRP A 59 -3.86 6.10 0.51
N ALA A 60 -4.83 6.21 1.42
CA ALA A 60 -4.84 5.41 2.64
C ALA A 60 -5.01 3.92 2.33
N GLU A 61 -5.86 3.57 1.36
CA GLU A 61 -6.04 2.20 0.89
C GLU A 61 -4.73 1.63 0.32
N ASP A 62 -4.11 2.34 -0.62
CA ASP A 62 -2.85 1.92 -1.26
C ASP A 62 -1.71 1.82 -0.24
N THR A 63 -1.65 2.75 0.71
CA THR A 63 -0.66 2.73 1.80
C THR A 63 -0.85 1.51 2.68
N ASN A 64 -2.09 1.20 3.07
CA ASN A 64 -2.40 0.02 3.88
C ASN A 64 -2.10 -1.30 3.14
N LYS A 65 -2.38 -1.37 1.83
CA LYS A 65 -1.98 -2.52 0.99
C LYS A 65 -0.46 -2.72 0.92
N LYS A 66 0.32 -1.66 1.11
CA LYS A 66 1.79 -1.67 1.08
C LYS A 66 2.44 -1.79 2.46
N GLY A 67 1.69 -2.20 3.48
CA GLY A 67 2.21 -2.41 4.84
C GLY A 67 2.01 -1.23 5.79
N GLY A 68 1.20 -0.25 5.39
CA GLY A 68 0.85 0.89 6.23
C GLY A 68 2.01 1.84 6.48
N LEU A 69 1.86 2.69 7.50
CA LEU A 69 2.90 3.61 7.93
C LEU A 69 3.58 3.03 9.17
N LEU A 70 4.89 2.82 9.10
CA LEU A 70 5.67 2.20 10.19
C LEU A 70 5.12 0.81 10.59
N GLY A 71 4.59 0.06 9.62
CA GLY A 71 3.94 -1.24 9.85
C GLY A 71 2.54 -1.16 10.44
N ARG A 72 1.96 0.04 10.61
CA ARG A 72 0.66 0.27 11.27
C ARG A 72 -0.39 0.73 10.25
N PRO A 73 -1.67 0.34 10.42
CA PRO A 73 -2.72 0.79 9.51
C PRO A 73 -2.93 2.31 9.59
N VAL A 74 -3.16 2.96 8.46
CA VAL A 74 -3.65 4.33 8.38
C VAL A 74 -5.17 4.33 8.55
N LYS A 75 -5.66 5.19 9.44
CA LYS A 75 -7.09 5.48 9.60
C LYS A 75 -7.33 6.96 9.36
N LEU A 76 -8.17 7.28 8.38
CA LEU A 76 -8.61 8.66 8.16
C LEU A 76 -9.81 8.98 9.04
N VAL A 77 -9.79 10.15 9.67
CA VAL A 77 -10.94 10.77 10.32
C VAL A 77 -11.09 12.15 9.73
N TYR A 78 -12.26 12.45 9.19
CA TYR A 78 -12.51 13.70 8.50
C TYR A 78 -13.83 14.32 8.92
N TYR A 79 -13.87 15.65 8.89
CA TYR A 79 -15.00 16.46 9.30
C TYR A 79 -15.42 17.37 8.15
N ASP A 80 -16.72 17.49 7.93
CA ASP A 80 -17.28 18.42 6.96
C ASP A 80 -17.41 19.82 7.56
N ASP A 81 -16.61 20.77 7.07
CA ASP A 81 -16.69 22.18 7.49
C ASP A 81 -17.71 22.99 6.69
N GLN A 82 -18.35 22.41 5.67
CA GLN A 82 -19.38 23.05 4.87
C GLN A 82 -18.93 24.36 4.20
N THR A 83 -17.64 24.53 3.93
CA THR A 83 -17.06 25.80 3.45
C THR A 83 -17.23 26.94 4.48
N ASN A 84 -17.34 26.62 5.76
CA ASN A 84 -17.52 27.58 6.85
C ASN A 84 -16.34 27.52 7.84
N PRO A 85 -15.54 28.60 7.96
CA PRO A 85 -14.41 28.65 8.89
C PRO A 85 -14.78 28.38 10.35
N SER A 86 -16.02 28.68 10.77
CA SER A 86 -16.49 28.45 12.15
C SER A 86 -16.77 26.97 12.45
N LEU A 87 -16.86 26.13 11.42
CA LEU A 87 -17.09 24.68 11.55
C LEU A 87 -15.80 23.86 11.42
N VAL A 88 -14.64 24.51 11.20
CA VAL A 88 -13.35 23.83 11.18
C VAL A 88 -13.01 23.36 12.60
N PRO A 89 -12.78 22.05 12.81
CA PRO A 89 -12.46 21.50 14.12
C PRO A 89 -11.08 21.95 14.61
N GLY A 90 -10.97 22.24 15.91
CA GLY A 90 -9.69 22.55 16.59
C GLY A 90 -8.92 21.29 16.97
N ILE A 91 -8.63 20.44 15.99
CA ILE A 91 -7.85 19.20 16.11
C ILE A 91 -6.36 19.43 15.91
#